data_AF-A0A2H1WXS6-F1
#
_entry.id   AF-A0A2H1WXS6-F1
#
_cell.length_a   1.000
_cell.length_b   1.000
_cell.length_c   1.000
_cell.angle_alpha   90.00
_cell.angle_beta   90.00
_cell.angle_gamma   90.00
#
_symmetry.space_group_name_H-M   'P 1'
#
loop_
_entity.id
_entity.type
_entity.pdbx_description
1 polymer ?
#
loop_
_entity_poly.entity_id
_entity_poly.type
_entity_poly.pdbx_seq_one_letter_code
_entity_poly.pdbx_strand_id
1 'polypeptide(L)'
;MRADRAALLAWLVCCATALSAHKYSTRVVRTKYGPLRGIVVHSHPQVEAYLGVPYATPPLGSLRYMPPVTPSQWRTTRLADASGPACPQVPPAAAPRDDALLLHPRARIRQLERLLPVLANQSEDCLYVNLYVPVN
;
A
#
# COMPACT_ATOMS: atom_id res chain seq x y z
N MET A 1 -16.40 61.45 3.06
CA MET A 1 -15.70 60.28 3.63
C MET A 1 -16.07 59.05 2.82
N ARG A 2 -15.33 58.77 1.74
CA ARG A 2 -15.48 57.57 0.91
C ARG A 2 -14.35 56.64 1.32
N ALA A 3 -14.67 55.57 2.05
CA ALA A 3 -13.71 54.51 2.33
C ALA A 3 -13.64 53.60 1.10
N ASP A 4 -12.44 53.50 0.53
CA ASP A 4 -12.14 52.75 -0.69
C ASP A 4 -12.43 51.26 -0.52
N ARG A 5 -13.37 50.76 -1.32
CA ARG A 5 -13.79 49.35 -1.39
C ARG A 5 -12.73 48.41 -2.00
N ALA A 6 -11.57 48.93 -2.41
CA ALA A 6 -10.54 48.19 -3.13
C ALA A 6 -9.62 47.34 -2.24
N ALA A 7 -9.57 47.60 -0.93
CA ALA A 7 -8.64 46.91 -0.03
C ALA A 7 -9.12 45.52 0.44
N LEU A 8 -10.40 45.20 0.29
CA LEU A 8 -10.98 43.95 0.82
C LEU A 8 -10.84 42.75 -0.12
N LEU A 9 -10.52 42.96 -1.40
CA LEU A 9 -10.39 41.88 -2.38
C LEU A 9 -8.99 41.26 -2.44
N ALA A 10 -7.98 41.91 -1.86
CA ALA A 10 -6.60 41.40 -1.87
C ALA A 10 -6.35 40.27 -0.85
N TRP A 11 -7.25 40.05 0.11
CA TRP A 11 -7.11 39.01 1.14
C TRP A 11 -7.76 37.65 0.77
N LEU A 12 -8.50 37.59 -0.34
CA LEU A 12 -9.17 36.37 -0.80
C LEU A 12 -8.36 35.55 -1.83
N VAL A 13 -7.18 36.02 -2.24
CA VAL A 13 -6.28 35.29 -3.14
C VAL A 13 -5.33 34.33 -2.38
N CYS A 14 -5.33 34.36 -1.03
CA CYS A 14 -4.60 33.41 -0.20
C CYS A 14 -5.40 32.11 0.05
N CYS A 15 -6.16 31.64 -0.94
CA CYS A 15 -6.90 30.40 -0.84
C CYS A 15 -6.26 29.32 -1.71
N ALA A 16 -5.62 28.37 -1.02
CA ALA A 16 -5.39 27.00 -1.47
C ALA A 16 -4.41 26.77 -2.63
N THR A 17 -3.13 27.13 -2.45
CA THR A 17 -2.09 26.17 -2.84
C THR A 17 -1.98 25.14 -1.72
N ALA A 18 -2.91 24.18 -1.68
CA ALA A 18 -2.71 22.97 -0.92
C ALA A 18 -1.42 22.33 -1.44
N LEU A 19 -0.34 22.35 -0.65
CA LEU A 19 0.85 21.56 -0.94
C LEU A 19 0.39 20.10 -1.02
N SER A 20 0.19 19.60 -2.23
CA SER A 20 -0.01 18.17 -2.43
C SER A 20 1.29 17.51 -1.99
N ALA A 21 1.28 16.93 -0.79
CA ALA A 21 2.33 16.00 -0.37
C ALA A 21 2.49 14.98 -1.50
N HIS A 22 3.67 14.94 -2.12
CA HIS A 22 3.93 14.02 -3.22
C HIS A 22 3.86 12.59 -2.66
N LYS A 23 2.70 11.93 -2.84
CA LYS A 23 2.50 10.53 -2.44
C LYS A 23 3.57 9.64 -3.09
N TYR A 24 3.86 9.88 -4.37
CA TYR A 24 4.77 9.07 -5.15
C TYR A 24 6.22 9.52 -5.00
N SER A 25 7.13 8.56 -4.92
CA SER A 25 8.57 8.85 -5.03
C SER A 25 8.87 9.48 -6.39
N THR A 26 9.78 10.45 -6.40
CA THR A 26 10.31 11.06 -7.62
C THR A 26 11.14 10.04 -8.42
N ARG A 27 11.79 9.11 -7.72
CA ARG A 27 12.65 8.06 -8.29
C ARG A 27 11.81 6.96 -8.95
N VAL A 28 12.28 6.51 -10.11
CA VAL A 28 11.84 5.26 -10.75
C VAL A 28 12.96 4.24 -10.63
N VAL A 29 12.66 3.07 -10.07
CA VAL A 29 13.62 1.98 -9.90
C VAL A 29 13.44 0.99 -11.05
N ARG A 30 14.54 0.65 -11.74
CA ARG A 30 14.53 -0.38 -12.79
C ARG A 30 14.83 -1.74 -12.17
N THR A 31 13.93 -2.70 -12.38
CA THR A 31 14.15 -4.11 -12.04
C THR A 31 14.46 -4.91 -13.30
N LYS A 32 14.80 -6.19 -13.15
CA LYS A 32 14.90 -7.12 -14.30
C LYS A 32 13.59 -7.31 -15.07
N TYR A 33 12.45 -6.98 -14.48
CA TYR A 33 11.13 -7.17 -15.09
C TYR A 33 10.53 -5.89 -15.64
N GLY A 34 10.99 -4.73 -15.16
CA GLY A 34 10.55 -3.44 -15.66
C GLY A 34 10.69 -2.32 -14.63
N PRO A 35 10.36 -1.07 -15.02
CA PRO A 35 10.42 0.09 -14.14
C PRO A 35 9.28 0.12 -13.12
N LEU A 36 9.59 0.55 -11.89
CA LEU A 36 8.65 0.69 -10.77
C LEU A 36 8.73 2.09 -10.17
N ARG A 37 7.58 2.61 -9.73
CA ARG A 37 7.49 3.83 -8.91
C ARG A 37 6.75 3.51 -7.62
N GLY A 38 7.42 3.71 -6.50
CA GLY A 38 6.86 3.53 -5.16
C GLY A 38 6.25 4.83 -4.60
N ILE A 39 6.02 4.83 -3.30
CA ILE A 39 5.50 5.95 -2.52
C ILE A 39 6.47 6.36 -1.41
N VAL A 40 6.43 7.63 -1.03
CA VAL A 40 7.14 8.12 0.15
C VAL A 40 6.22 8.02 1.36
N VAL A 41 6.63 7.22 2.34
CA VAL A 41 5.93 7.12 3.62
C VAL A 41 6.64 8.05 4.60
N HIS A 42 5.90 9.07 5.04
CA HIS A 42 6.37 10.07 5.99
C HIS A 42 6.38 9.48 7.41
N SER A 43 7.38 8.64 7.68
CA SER A 43 7.70 8.06 9.00
C SER A 43 9.03 8.62 9.53
N HIS A 44 9.42 8.22 10.75
CA HIS A 44 10.74 8.54 11.32
C HIS A 44 11.50 7.23 11.58
N PRO A 45 12.50 6.85 10.76
CA PRO A 45 13.01 7.54 9.57
C PRO A 45 12.04 7.48 8.39
N GLN A 46 12.20 8.40 7.42
CA GLN A 46 11.43 8.38 6.18
C GLN A 46 11.77 7.12 5.38
N VAL A 47 10.77 6.50 4.75
CA VAL A 47 10.98 5.32 3.91
C VAL A 47 10.29 5.47 2.55
N GLU A 48 10.92 4.95 1.51
CA GLU A 48 10.26 4.64 0.24
C GLU A 48 9.64 3.24 0.32
N ALA A 49 8.35 3.14 0.06
CA ALA A 49 7.64 1.87 0.01
C ALA A 49 7.29 1.50 -1.44
N TYR A 50 7.53 0.24 -1.80
CA TYR A 50 7.16 -0.36 -3.08
C TYR A 50 6.23 -1.52 -2.78
N LEU A 51 4.94 -1.29 -2.91
CA LEU A 51 3.88 -2.22 -2.50
C LEU A 51 3.33 -2.99 -3.71
N GLY A 52 2.97 -4.25 -3.51
CA GLY A 52 2.31 -5.05 -4.55
C GLY A 52 3.20 -5.34 -5.76
N VAL A 53 4.50 -5.52 -5.56
CA VAL A 53 5.44 -5.81 -6.65
C VAL A 53 5.34 -7.30 -7.01
N PRO A 54 4.95 -7.68 -8.25
CA PRO A 54 4.87 -9.08 -8.63
C PRO A 54 6.26 -9.70 -8.71
N TYR A 55 6.45 -10.86 -8.07
CA TYR A 55 7.70 -11.60 -8.15
C TYR A 55 7.59 -12.92 -8.91
N ALA A 56 6.36 -13.36 -9.20
CA ALA A 56 6.03 -14.57 -9.96
C ALA A 56 4.75 -14.37 -10.79
N THR A 57 4.56 -15.22 -11.79
CA THR A 57 3.30 -15.32 -12.56
C THR A 57 2.19 -15.87 -11.66
N PRO A 58 0.93 -15.39 -11.76
CA PRO A 58 -0.17 -15.90 -10.95
C PRO A 58 -0.34 -17.42 -11.08
N PRO A 59 -0.41 -18.19 -9.98
CA PRO A 59 -0.51 -19.65 -9.98
C PRO A 59 -1.94 -20.13 -10.26
N LEU A 60 -2.55 -19.63 -11.33
CA LEU A 60 -3.94 -19.89 -11.71
C LEU A 60 -4.04 -21.06 -12.70
N GLY A 61 -5.20 -21.75 -12.71
CA GLY A 61 -5.50 -22.79 -13.69
C GLY A 61 -4.45 -23.90 -13.70
N SER A 62 -3.81 -24.12 -14.86
CA SER A 62 -2.77 -25.15 -15.03
C SER A 62 -1.49 -24.90 -14.24
N LEU A 63 -1.29 -23.68 -13.70
CA LEU A 63 -0.17 -23.34 -12.83
C LEU A 63 -0.47 -23.57 -11.35
N ARG A 64 -1.72 -23.92 -10.99
CA ARG A 64 -2.05 -24.24 -9.59
C ARG A 64 -1.26 -25.47 -9.16
N TYR A 65 -0.66 -25.39 -7.97
CA TYR A 65 0.22 -26.42 -7.38
C TYR A 65 1.54 -26.68 -8.14
N MET A 66 1.84 -25.88 -9.16
CA MET A 66 3.15 -25.93 -9.82
C MET A 66 4.15 -24.98 -9.12
N PRO A 67 5.47 -25.20 -9.28
CA PRO A 67 6.47 -24.26 -8.82
C PRO A 67 6.23 -22.84 -9.38
N PRO A 68 6.52 -21.77 -8.63
CA PRO A 68 6.36 -20.40 -9.11
C PRO A 68 7.15 -20.14 -10.40
N VAL A 69 6.50 -19.52 -11.38
CA VAL A 69 7.11 -19.18 -12.67
C VAL A 69 7.51 -17.70 -12.67
N THR A 70 8.58 -17.37 -13.39
CA THR A 70 9.04 -15.98 -13.58
C THR A 70 7.90 -15.09 -14.12
N PRO A 71 7.70 -13.87 -13.59
CA PRO A 71 6.65 -12.97 -14.05
C PRO A 71 6.98 -12.40 -15.44
N SER A 72 5.94 -12.01 -16.18
CA SER A 72 6.10 -11.29 -17.45
C SER A 72 6.78 -9.93 -17.22
N GLN A 73 7.64 -9.54 -18.16
CA GLN A 73 8.24 -8.22 -18.17
C GLN A 73 7.22 -7.15 -18.60
N TRP A 74 7.36 -5.94 -18.08
CA TRP A 74 6.56 -4.78 -18.45
C TRP A 74 7.44 -3.63 -18.94
N ARG A 75 6.94 -2.88 -19.94
CA ARG A 75 7.69 -1.79 -20.59
C ARG A 75 7.48 -0.43 -19.93
N THR A 76 6.27 -0.17 -19.44
CA THR A 76 5.88 1.11 -18.84
C THR A 76 6.06 1.09 -17.32
N THR A 77 6.26 2.26 -16.71
CA THR A 77 6.41 2.34 -15.25
C THR A 77 5.16 1.83 -14.55
N ARG A 78 5.31 0.77 -13.76
CA ARG A 78 4.24 0.24 -12.91
C ARG A 78 4.25 0.96 -11.57
N LEU A 79 3.07 1.38 -11.11
CA LEU A 79 2.88 1.95 -9.77
C LEU A 79 2.88 0.81 -8.74
N ALA A 80 3.67 0.98 -7.68
CA ALA A 80 3.82 0.06 -6.58
C ALA A 80 3.36 0.76 -5.28
N ASP A 81 2.10 1.17 -5.24
CA ASP A 81 1.54 2.06 -4.21
C ASP A 81 0.38 1.43 -3.41
N ALA A 82 0.06 0.18 -3.69
CA ALA A 82 -0.93 -0.61 -2.96
C ALA A 82 -0.47 -2.06 -2.81
N SER A 83 -0.77 -2.67 -1.67
CA SER A 83 -0.50 -4.10 -1.44
C SER A 83 -1.37 -4.97 -2.34
N GLY A 84 -0.81 -6.08 -2.82
CA GLY A 84 -1.59 -7.14 -3.46
C GLY A 84 -2.54 -7.84 -2.48
N PRO A 85 -3.48 -8.66 -2.99
CA PRO A 85 -4.37 -9.44 -2.14
C PRO A 85 -3.59 -10.50 -1.35
N ALA A 86 -4.14 -10.92 -0.21
CA ALA A 86 -3.61 -12.04 0.54
C ALA A 86 -3.87 -13.36 -0.22
N CYS A 87 -3.04 -14.37 0.01
CA CYS A 87 -3.31 -15.70 -0.53
C CYS A 87 -4.53 -16.33 0.15
N PRO A 88 -5.28 -17.22 -0.55
CA PRO A 88 -6.47 -17.84 0.00
C PRO A 88 -6.14 -18.63 1.26
N GLN A 89 -6.78 -18.27 2.35
CA GLN A 89 -6.61 -18.90 3.65
C GLN A 89 -7.88 -18.69 4.47
N VAL A 90 -8.20 -19.66 5.33
CA VAL A 90 -9.27 -19.46 6.31
C VAL A 90 -8.80 -18.39 7.29
N PRO A 91 -9.43 -17.20 7.34
CA PRO A 91 -9.05 -16.20 8.32
C PRO A 91 -9.22 -16.78 9.72
N PRO A 92 -8.32 -16.46 10.67
CA PRO A 92 -8.53 -16.85 12.05
C PRO A 92 -9.90 -16.36 12.52
N ALA A 93 -10.67 -17.25 13.14
CA ALA A 93 -12.00 -16.90 13.63
C ALA A 93 -11.90 -15.67 14.54
N ALA A 94 -12.54 -14.57 14.14
CA ALA A 94 -12.81 -13.48 15.06
C ALA A 94 -13.89 -13.99 16.02
N ALA A 95 -13.49 -14.68 17.09
CA ALA A 95 -14.40 -14.91 18.20
C ALA A 95 -14.97 -13.53 18.61
N PRO A 96 -16.26 -13.45 19.00
CA PRO A 96 -16.80 -12.23 19.60
C PRO A 96 -15.81 -11.73 20.66
N ARG A 97 -15.57 -10.41 20.70
CA ARG A 97 -14.44 -9.82 21.44
C ARG A 97 -14.37 -10.26 22.90
N ASP A 98 -15.54 -10.56 23.48
CA ASP A 98 -15.71 -11.01 24.86
C ASP A 98 -15.23 -12.46 25.06
N ASP A 99 -15.47 -13.35 24.09
CA ASP A 99 -15.01 -14.75 24.10
C ASP A 99 -13.57 -14.91 23.59
N ALA A 100 -13.10 -13.96 22.77
CA ALA A 100 -11.75 -13.97 22.19
C ALA A 100 -10.66 -13.90 23.26
N LEU A 101 -10.89 -13.20 24.38
CA LEU A 101 -9.96 -13.11 25.51
C LEU A 101 -9.84 -14.42 26.30
N LEU A 102 -10.88 -15.27 26.26
CA LEU A 102 -10.85 -16.60 26.88
C LEU A 102 -10.01 -17.58 26.05
N LEU A 103 -9.96 -17.37 24.73
CA LEU A 103 -9.27 -18.24 23.78
C LEU A 103 -7.85 -17.78 23.46
N HIS A 104 -7.57 -16.47 23.56
CA HIS A 104 -6.32 -15.87 23.09
C HIS A 104 -5.76 -14.79 24.02
N PRO A 105 -4.42 -14.70 24.18
CA PRO A 105 -3.79 -13.59 24.87
C PRO A 105 -4.12 -12.24 24.21
N ARG A 106 -4.22 -11.17 25.01
CA ARG A 106 -4.49 -9.78 24.55
C ARG A 106 -3.61 -9.33 23.38
N ALA A 107 -2.33 -9.70 23.39
CA ALA A 107 -1.40 -9.37 22.32
C ALA A 107 -1.80 -10.04 20.99
N ARG A 108 -2.27 -11.28 21.04
CA ARG A 108 -2.75 -12.00 19.85
C ARG A 108 -4.03 -11.36 19.31
N ILE A 109 -4.98 -10.97 20.16
CA ILE A 109 -6.20 -10.28 19.71
C ILE A 109 -5.85 -8.98 18.98
N ARG A 110 -4.98 -8.14 19.55
CA ARG A 110 -4.53 -6.91 18.89
C ARG A 110 -3.83 -7.17 17.55
N GLN A 111 -3.06 -8.25 17.46
CA GLN A 111 -2.44 -8.65 16.20
C GLN A 111 -3.49 -9.08 15.17
N LEU A 112 -4.48 -9.87 15.57
CA LEU A 112 -5.57 -10.30 14.71
C LEU A 112 -6.41 -9.11 14.22
N GLU A 113 -6.77 -8.17 15.10
CA GLU A 113 -7.48 -6.94 14.75
C GLU A 113 -6.75 -6.14 13.65
N ARG A 114 -5.40 -6.12 13.66
CA ARG A 114 -4.60 -5.47 12.62
C ARG A 114 -4.53 -6.25 11.31
N LEU A 115 -4.57 -7.58 11.37
CA LEU A 115 -4.43 -8.44 10.20
C LEU A 115 -5.75 -8.65 9.45
N LEU A 116 -6.88 -8.72 10.16
CA LEU A 116 -8.19 -9.05 9.59
C LEU A 116 -8.56 -8.19 8.36
N PRO A 117 -8.35 -6.86 8.33
CA PRO A 117 -8.64 -6.07 7.13
C PRO A 117 -7.79 -6.46 5.92
N VAL A 118 -6.52 -6.84 6.14
CA VAL A 118 -5.60 -7.29 5.08
C VAL A 118 -6.01 -8.66 4.55
N LEU A 119 -6.49 -9.53 5.45
CA LEU A 119 -6.96 -10.88 5.12
C LEU A 119 -8.34 -10.90 4.48
N ALA A 120 -9.06 -9.77 4.42
CA ALA A 120 -10.38 -9.70 3.81
C ALA A 120 -10.33 -9.78 2.27
N ASN A 121 -9.28 -9.24 1.64
CA ASN A 121 -9.08 -9.29 0.19
C ASN A 121 -8.17 -10.46 -0.17
N GLN A 122 -8.75 -11.57 -0.63
CA GLN A 122 -8.01 -12.78 -1.00
C GLN A 122 -8.15 -13.12 -2.48
N SER A 123 -7.06 -13.62 -3.07
CA SER A 123 -7.02 -14.11 -4.45
C SER A 123 -5.91 -15.14 -4.59
N GLU A 124 -6.04 -16.11 -5.49
CA GLU A 124 -4.93 -16.98 -5.86
C GLU A 124 -3.82 -16.23 -6.62
N ASP A 125 -4.16 -15.12 -7.28
CA ASP A 125 -3.17 -14.16 -7.73
C ASP A 125 -2.70 -13.31 -6.54
N CYS A 126 -1.80 -13.87 -5.73
CA CYS A 126 -1.28 -13.25 -4.50
C CYS A 126 0.25 -13.19 -4.43
N LEU A 127 0.97 -13.53 -5.51
CA LEU A 127 2.44 -13.63 -5.51
C LEU A 127 3.11 -12.26 -5.68
N TYR A 128 2.90 -11.41 -4.66
CA TYR A 128 3.42 -10.06 -4.56
C TYR A 128 4.32 -9.90 -3.33
N VAL A 129 5.29 -9.00 -3.41
CA VAL A 129 6.12 -8.57 -2.28
C VAL A 129 5.99 -7.07 -2.07
N ASN A 130 6.22 -6.66 -0.81
CA ASN A 130 6.28 -5.26 -0.40
C ASN A 130 7.71 -4.97 0.06
N LEU A 131 8.33 -3.90 -0.47
CA LEU A 131 9.67 -3.47 -0.08
C LEU A 131 9.61 -2.12 0.63
N TYR A 132 10.40 -1.95 1.68
CA TYR A 132 10.55 -0.69 2.42
C TYR A 132 12.03 -0.34 2.48
N VAL A 133 12.40 0.82 1.92
CA VAL A 133 13.79 1.25 1.78
C VAL A 133 13.95 2.60 2.50
N PRO A 134 14.86 2.72 3.48
CA PRO A 134 15.14 4.02 4.11
C PRO A 134 15.57 5.07 3.09
N VAL A 135 15.05 6.28 3.23
CA VAL A 135 15.51 7.43 2.44
C VAL A 135 16.68 8.03 3.21
N ASN A 136 17.90 7.77 2.75
CA ASN A 136 19.11 8.38 3.29
C ASN A 136 19.35 9.75 2.66
#